data_AF-A0AAD9QPR8-F1
#
_entry.id   AF-A0AAD9QPR8-F1
#
_cell.length_a   1.000
_cell.length_b   1.000
_cell.length_c   1.000
_cell.angle_alpha   90.00
_cell.angle_beta   90.00
_cell.angle_gamma   90.00
#
_symmetry.space_group_name_H-M   'P 1'
#
loop_
_entity.id
_entity.type
_entity.pdbx_description
1 polymer ?
#
loop_
_entity_poly.entity_id
_entity_poly.type
_entity_poly.pdbx_seq_one_letter_code
_entity_poly.pdbx_strand_id
1 'polypeptide(L)'
;MVNGYFDSLTAVIDQVAPIKTRLITIRPKAPWYTIDIDNEKKCRRRYERKWRRTKDPTDRNNYIEKCKHVSLTSTPVLYQRTRI
;
A
#
# COMPACT_ATOMS: atom_id res chain seq x y z
N MET A 1 14.87 -45.99 4.53
CA MET A 1 15.19 -45.70 3.12
C MET A 1 14.18 -44.70 2.55
N VAL A 2 14.19 -43.47 3.05
CA VAL A 2 13.25 -42.40 2.62
C VAL A 2 14.01 -41.21 2.03
N ASN A 3 15.25 -40.99 2.45
CA ASN A 3 16.08 -39.87 1.97
C ASN A 3 16.38 -39.94 0.47
N GLY A 4 16.72 -41.12 -0.08
CA GLY A 4 17.06 -41.24 -1.50
C GLY A 4 15.94 -40.84 -2.47
N TYR A 5 14.67 -40.98 -2.06
CA TYR A 5 13.53 -40.49 -2.85
C TYR A 5 13.52 -38.96 -2.91
N PHE A 6 13.66 -38.30 -1.76
CA PHE A 6 13.69 -36.85 -1.69
C PHE A 6 14.91 -36.25 -2.41
N ASP A 7 16.06 -36.91 -2.32
CA ASP A 7 17.30 -36.48 -2.98
C ASP A 7 17.18 -36.55 -4.52
N SER A 8 16.53 -37.61 -5.03
CA SER A 8 16.28 -37.74 -6.48
C SER A 8 15.29 -36.69 -6.98
N LEU A 9 14.27 -36.37 -6.17
CA LEU A 9 13.25 -35.39 -6.50
C LEU A 9 13.82 -33.97 -6.53
N THR A 10 14.63 -33.59 -5.54
CA THR A 10 15.29 -32.28 -5.50
C THR A 10 16.26 -32.10 -6.67
N ALA A 11 17.01 -33.13 -7.04
CA ALA A 11 17.92 -33.08 -8.19
C ALA A 11 17.19 -32.79 -9.52
N VAL A 12 16.03 -33.43 -9.74
CA VAL A 12 15.20 -33.17 -10.94
C VAL A 12 14.62 -31.76 -10.90
N ILE A 13 14.17 -31.30 -9.74
CA ILE A 13 13.64 -29.93 -9.55
C ILE A 13 14.72 -28.90 -9.85
N ASP A 14 15.94 -29.06 -9.34
CA ASP A 14 17.04 -28.13 -9.57
C ASP A 14 17.49 -28.11 -11.04
N GLN A 15 17.37 -29.24 -11.75
CA GLN A 15 17.67 -29.31 -13.19
C GLN A 15 16.65 -28.53 -14.04
N VAL A 16 15.36 -28.65 -13.72
CA VAL A 16 14.28 -28.00 -14.48
C VAL A 16 14.07 -26.55 -14.05
N ALA A 17 14.27 -26.25 -12.77
CA ALA A 17 13.98 -24.98 -12.14
C ALA A 17 15.01 -24.65 -11.05
N PRO A 18 16.25 -24.29 -11.44
CA PRO A 18 17.27 -23.92 -10.46
C PRO A 18 16.80 -22.72 -9.65
N ILE A 19 17.10 -22.74 -8.35
CA ILE A 19 16.77 -21.64 -7.44
C ILE A 19 17.52 -20.38 -7.90
N LYS A 20 16.79 -19.40 -8.42
CA LYS A 20 17.34 -18.10 -8.81
C LYS A 20 17.20 -17.13 -7.65
N THR A 21 18.32 -16.75 -7.03
CA THR A 21 18.35 -15.65 -6.07
C THR A 21 18.45 -14.32 -6.81
N ARG A 22 17.72 -13.31 -6.30
CA ARG A 22 17.83 -11.93 -6.77
C ARG A 22 17.99 -11.03 -5.56
N LEU A 23 18.88 -10.05 -5.68
CA LEU A 23 19.03 -9.01 -4.67
C LEU A 23 17.88 -8.03 -4.82
N ILE A 24 17.00 -7.98 -3.81
CA ILE A 24 15.89 -7.03 -3.76
C ILE A 24 16.35 -5.83 -2.94
N THR A 25 16.52 -4.68 -3.60
CA THR A 25 16.80 -3.43 -2.90
C THR A 25 15.54 -2.94 -2.18
N ILE A 26 15.55 -3.01 -0.85
CA ILE A 26 14.48 -2.43 -0.03
C ILE A 26 14.66 -0.92 0.00
N ARG A 27 13.73 -0.18 -0.61
CA ARG A 27 13.73 1.29 -0.58
C ARG A 27 12.96 1.77 0.65
N PRO A 28 13.54 2.62 1.50
CA PRO A 28 12.80 3.22 2.60
C PRO A 28 11.68 4.11 2.05
N LYS A 29 10.62 4.28 2.84
CA LYS A 29 9.55 5.23 2.52
C LYS A 29 10.12 6.64 2.53
N ALA A 30 9.54 7.53 1.73
CA ALA A 30 9.93 8.94 1.73
C ALA A 30 9.83 9.50 3.17
N PRO A 31 10.81 10.31 3.65
CA PRO A 31 10.83 10.77 5.05
C PRO A 31 9.58 11.55 5.48
N TRP A 32 8.93 12.22 4.53
CA TRP A 32 7.70 12.97 4.73
C TRP A 32 6.42 12.11 4.59
N TYR A 33 6.54 10.83 4.24
CA TYR A 33 5.43 9.90 4.08
C TYR A 33 5.34 9.00 5.32
N THR A 34 4.68 9.51 6.35
CA THR A 34 4.43 8.78 7.59
C THR A 34 3.35 7.71 7.42
N ILE A 35 3.29 6.79 8.38
CA ILE A 35 2.26 5.73 8.42
C ILE A 35 0.87 6.34 8.58
N ASP A 36 0.75 7.48 9.26
CA ASP A 36 -0.52 8.17 9.48
C ASP A 36 -1.11 8.69 8.17
N ILE A 37 -0.29 9.36 7.36
CA ILE A 37 -0.65 9.83 6.01
C ILE A 37 -1.09 8.65 5.12
N ASP A 38 -0.42 7.50 5.24
CA ASP A 38 -0.79 6.28 4.52
C ASP A 38 -2.17 5.76 4.95
N ASN A 39 -2.42 5.70 6.25
CA ASN A 39 -3.69 5.25 6.83
C ASN A 39 -4.84 6.17 6.43
N GLU A 40 -4.65 7.48 6.49
CA GLU A 40 -5.68 8.46 6.11
C GLU A 40 -5.98 8.41 4.61
N LYS A 41 -4.95 8.25 3.76
CA LYS A 41 -5.13 8.05 2.32
C LYS A 41 -5.88 6.74 2.02
N LYS A 42 -5.60 5.65 2.75
CA LYS A 42 -6.34 4.38 2.64
C LYS A 42 -7.81 4.56 3.03
N CYS A 43 -8.08 5.24 4.14
CA CYS A 43 -9.43 5.58 4.58
C CYS A 43 -10.17 6.38 3.51
N ARG A 44 -9.58 7.47 3.00
CA ARG A 44 -10.17 8.28 1.92
C ARG A 44 -10.54 7.43 0.70
N ARG A 45 -9.62 6.56 0.23
CA ARG A 45 -9.87 5.66 -0.92
C ARG A 45 -11.01 4.66 -0.64
N ARG A 46 -11.19 4.19 0.59
CA ARG A 46 -12.30 3.29 0.97
C ARG A 46 -13.64 4.00 0.80
N TYR A 47 -13.78 5.23 1.31
CA TYR A 47 -15.01 6.02 1.16
C TYR A 47 -15.25 6.45 -0.28
N GLU A 48 -14.20 6.79 -1.03
CA GLU A 48 -14.29 7.09 -2.46
C GLU A 48 -14.88 5.91 -3.25
N ARG A 49 -14.37 4.69 -3.02
CA ARG A 49 -14.90 3.48 -3.67
C ARG A 49 -16.35 3.21 -3.28
N LYS A 50 -16.71 3.42 -2.01
CA LYS A 50 -18.08 3.27 -1.53
C LYS A 50 -19.01 4.23 -2.27
N TRP A 51 -18.66 5.52 -2.29
CA TRP A 51 -19.43 6.56 -2.98
C TRP A 51 -19.53 6.31 -4.49
N ARG A 52 -18.45 5.89 -5.16
CA ARG A 52 -18.52 5.57 -6.61
C ARG A 52 -19.48 4.42 -6.92
N ARG A 53 -19.65 3.49 -5.98
CA ARG A 53 -20.59 2.36 -6.10
C ARG A 53 -22.03 2.77 -5.81
N THR A 54 -22.27 3.50 -4.72
CA THR A 54 -23.63 3.83 -4.27
C THR A 54 -24.19 5.10 -4.92
N LYS A 55 -23.32 6.05 -5.28
CA LYS A 55 -23.63 7.42 -5.73
C LYS A 55 -24.49 8.21 -4.73
N ASP A 56 -24.54 7.78 -3.48
CA ASP A 56 -25.35 8.37 -2.44
C ASP A 56 -24.74 9.69 -1.92
N PRO A 57 -25.55 10.76 -1.68
CA PRO A 57 -25.06 12.02 -1.13
C PRO A 57 -24.41 11.90 0.27
N THR A 58 -24.86 10.97 1.10
CA THR A 58 -24.28 10.74 2.44
C THR A 58 -22.88 10.16 2.30
N ASP A 59 -22.70 9.18 1.42
CA ASP A 59 -21.38 8.62 1.10
C ASP A 59 -20.46 9.65 0.47
N ARG A 60 -21.00 10.59 -0.33
CA ARG A 60 -20.26 11.73 -0.86
C ARG A 60 -19.75 12.64 0.26
N ASN A 61 -20.60 12.98 1.23
CA ASN A 61 -20.21 13.84 2.35
C ASN A 61 -19.11 13.19 3.20
N ASN A 62 -19.24 11.90 3.48
CA ASN A 62 -18.22 11.11 4.17
C ASN A 62 -16.87 11.12 3.41
N TYR A 63 -16.90 10.96 2.08
CA TYR A 63 -15.70 11.07 1.26
C TYR A 63 -15.05 12.46 1.33
N ILE A 64 -15.86 13.53 1.23
CA ILE A 64 -15.37 14.92 1.31
C ILE A 64 -14.71 15.20 2.67
N GLU A 65 -15.31 14.72 3.76
CA GLU A 65 -14.73 14.82 5.10
C GLU A 65 -13.35 14.16 5.14
N LYS A 66 -13.21 12.92 4.62
CA LYS A 66 -11.91 12.24 4.57
C LYS A 66 -10.90 12.93 3.65
N CYS A 67 -11.33 13.62 2.59
CA CYS A 67 -10.46 14.46 1.78
C CYS A 67 -9.88 15.64 2.58
N LYS A 68 -10.70 16.29 3.42
CA LYS A 68 -10.24 17.37 4.29
C LYS A 68 -9.21 16.86 5.30
N HIS A 69 -9.46 15.72 5.95
CA HIS A 69 -8.51 15.13 6.88
C HIS A 69 -7.15 14.84 6.23
N VAL A 70 -7.12 14.21 5.06
CA VAL A 70 -5.87 13.96 4.31
C VAL A 70 -5.16 15.26 3.93
N SER A 71 -5.90 16.32 3.59
CA SER A 71 -5.29 17.61 3.25
C SER A 71 -4.59 18.25 4.45
N LEU A 72 -5.15 18.09 5.66
CA LEU A 72 -4.58 18.63 6.90
C LEU A 72 -3.35 17.85 7.35
N THR A 73 -3.37 16.52 7.20
CA THR A 73 -2.28 15.64 7.67
C THR A 73 -1.12 15.57 6.69
N SER A 74 -1.39 15.77 5.39
CA SER A 74 -0.37 15.76 4.34
C SER A 74 0.31 17.10 4.12
N THR A 75 -0.19 18.21 4.68
CA THR A 75 0.52 19.49 4.64
C THR A 75 1.64 19.48 5.68
N PRO A 76 2.93 19.47 5.28
CA PRO A 76 4.00 19.72 6.24
C PRO A 76 3.81 21.13 6.81
N VAL A 77 4.14 21.30 8.09
CA VAL A 77 3.95 22.50 8.93
C VAL A 77 4.48 23.81 8.31
N LEU A 78 5.23 23.73 7.20
CA LEU A 78 5.79 24.86 6.45
C LEU A 78 4.88 25.44 5.35
N TYR A 79 3.72 24.84 5.05
CA TYR A 79 2.81 25.31 3.99
C TYR A 79 1.41 25.64 4.54
N GLN A 80 1.33 26.48 5.57
CA GLN A 80 0.07 27.11 6.01
C GLN A 80 0.00 28.58 5.60
N ARG A 81 0.46 28.92 4.40
CA ARG A 81 0.29 30.27 3.85
C ARG A 81 -0.37 30.19 2.48
N THR A 82 -1.48 30.91 2.37
CA THR A 82 -2.36 31.15 1.20
C THR A 82 -3.57 30.22 1.06
N ARG A 83 -4.60 30.52 1.85
CA ARG A 83 -5.99 30.36 1.43
C ARG A 83 -6.63 31.74 1.59
N ILE A 84 -6.67 32.49 0.48
CA ILE A 84 -7.43 33.74 0.29
C ILE A 84 -8.91 33.35 0.25
#